data_AF-A0A3M9N4W3-F1
#
_entry.id   AF-A0A3M9N4W3-F1
#
_cell.length_a   1.000
_cell.length_b   1.000
_cell.length_c   1.000
_cell.angle_alpha   90.00
_cell.angle_beta   90.00
_cell.angle_gamma   90.00
#
_symmetry.space_group_name_H-M   'P 1'
#
loop_
_entity.id
_entity.type
_entity.pdbx_description
1 polymer ?
#
loop_
_entity_poly.entity_id
_entity_poly.type
_entity_poly.pdbx_seq_one_letter_code
_entity_poly.pdbx_strand_id
1 'polypeptide(L)'
;MERFTIYSKEDIAAFFIFLTNELEVNFHPDDSFFDYVNIHTGEPTFTGEDAAKYDNIMQDCFDWCEANDEDIYLIALELFNATNGSCADED
;
A
#
# COMPACT_ATOMS: atom_id res chain seq x y z
N MET A 1 12.97 12.36 1.87
CA MET A 1 11.54 12.33 1.54
C MET A 1 11.39 11.54 0.25
N GLU A 2 11.11 10.25 0.36
CA GLU A 2 10.85 9.41 -0.81
C GLU A 2 9.56 9.86 -1.49
N ARG A 3 9.63 10.01 -2.82
CA ARG A 3 8.49 10.33 -3.68
C ARG A 3 8.14 9.06 -4.42
N PHE A 4 7.07 8.38 -4.01
CA PHE A 4 6.46 7.36 -4.85
C PHE A 4 5.76 8.08 -5.98
N THR A 5 6.07 7.72 -7.21
CA THR A 5 5.36 8.22 -8.39
C THR A 5 4.88 6.99 -9.15
N ILE A 6 3.58 6.91 -9.41
CA ILE A 6 2.97 5.70 -9.97
C ILE A 6 2.95 5.80 -11.50
N TYR A 7 3.81 5.01 -12.15
CA TYR A 7 3.85 4.88 -13.61
C TYR A 7 3.66 3.44 -14.08
N SER A 8 3.90 2.45 -13.22
CA SER A 8 3.69 1.03 -13.50
C SER A 8 3.09 0.27 -12.30
N LYS A 9 2.64 -0.96 -12.57
CA LYS A 9 2.25 -1.94 -11.53
C LYS A 9 3.36 -2.21 -10.52
N GLU A 10 4.63 -2.12 -10.91
CA GLU A 10 5.77 -2.32 -10.01
C GLU A 10 5.91 -1.16 -9.01
N ASP A 11 5.57 0.06 -9.41
CA ASP A 11 5.55 1.22 -8.50
C ASP A 11 4.46 1.05 -7.43
N ILE A 12 3.28 0.55 -7.83
CA ILE A 12 2.18 0.22 -6.91
C ILE A 12 2.62 -0.87 -5.93
N ALA A 13 3.23 -1.94 -6.43
CA ALA A 13 3.76 -3.02 -5.60
C ALA A 13 4.83 -2.52 -4.63
N ALA A 14 5.75 -1.66 -5.07
CA ALA A 14 6.77 -1.05 -4.22
C ALA A 14 6.17 -0.19 -3.11
N PHE A 15 5.12 0.58 -3.41
CA PHE A 15 4.38 1.35 -2.42
C PHE A 15 3.72 0.44 -1.38
N PHE A 16 3.06 -0.64 -1.79
CA PHE A 16 2.43 -1.59 -0.87
C PHE A 16 3.44 -2.33 0.01
N ILE A 17 4.59 -2.74 -0.54
CA ILE A 17 5.70 -3.30 0.23
C ILE A 17 6.18 -2.29 1.28
N PHE A 18 6.31 -1.02 0.91
CA PHE A 18 6.72 0.03 1.85
C PHE A 18 5.70 0.17 2.99
N LEU A 19 4.39 0.18 2.70
CA LEU A 19 3.35 0.23 3.73
C LEU A 19 3.41 -0.96 4.69
N THR A 20 3.62 -2.18 4.19
CA THR A 20 3.59 -3.39 5.03
C THR A 20 4.91 -3.69 5.73
N ASN A 21 6.06 -3.46 5.07
CA ASN A 21 7.36 -3.86 5.60
C ASN A 21 8.08 -2.73 6.33
N GLU A 22 8.00 -1.50 5.83
CA GLU A 22 8.69 -0.36 6.43
C GLU A 22 7.83 0.34 7.47
N LEU A 23 6.53 0.47 7.21
CA LEU A 23 5.59 1.10 8.14
C LEU A 23 4.87 0.09 9.04
N GLU A 24 4.98 -1.21 8.76
CA GLU A 24 4.30 -2.30 9.49
C GLU A 24 2.79 -2.07 9.63
N VAL A 25 2.19 -1.40 8.63
CA VAL A 25 0.76 -1.08 8.61
C VAL A 25 0.00 -2.10 7.78
N ASN A 26 -1.03 -2.69 8.39
CA ASN A 26 -2.01 -3.48 7.68
C ASN A 26 -2.98 -2.55 6.96
N PHE A 27 -2.60 -2.14 5.74
CA PHE A 27 -3.37 -1.18 4.97
C PHE A 27 -4.57 -1.83 4.25
N HIS A 28 -5.63 -1.05 4.09
CA HIS A 28 -6.78 -1.35 3.24
C HIS A 28 -6.88 -0.27 2.15
N PRO A 29 -6.98 -0.61 0.85
CA PRO A 29 -6.98 0.37 -0.24
C PRO A 29 -8.09 1.43 -0.13
N ASP A 30 -9.27 1.06 0.37
CA ASP A 30 -10.38 2.00 0.57
C ASP A 30 -10.29 2.84 1.87
N ASP A 31 -9.38 2.52 2.80
CA ASP A 31 -9.28 3.24 4.07
C ASP A 31 -8.33 4.44 3.94
N SER A 32 -8.75 5.59 4.45
CA SER A 32 -7.88 6.77 4.51
C SER A 32 -6.78 6.58 5.54
N PHE A 33 -5.56 7.02 5.21
CA PHE A 33 -4.42 7.01 6.13
C PHE A 33 -4.64 7.89 7.38
N PHE A 34 -5.61 8.80 7.36
CA PHE A 34 -5.99 9.59 8.53
C PHE A 34 -6.71 8.78 9.61
N ASP A 35 -7.36 7.67 9.23
CA ASP A 35 -8.10 6.82 10.16
C ASP A 35 -7.19 5.79 10.87
N TYR A 36 -5.93 5.71 10.48
CA TYR A 36 -4.97 4.80 11.08
C TYR A 36 -4.51 5.35 12.43
N VAL A 37 -4.91 4.65 13.49
CA VAL A 37 -4.53 4.97 14.87
C VAL A 37 -3.63 3.87 15.41
N ASN A 38 -2.51 4.27 16.00
CA ASN A 38 -1.61 3.34 16.66
C ASN A 38 -2.27 2.82 17.94
N ILE A 39 -2.54 1.51 18.00
CA ILE A 39 -3.25 0.88 19.12
C ILE A 39 -2.51 0.96 20.46
N HIS A 40 -1.20 1.20 20.45
CA HIS A 40 -0.37 1.27 21.65
C HIS A 40 -0.32 2.69 22.22
N THR A 41 -0.25 3.71 21.37
CA THR A 41 -0.18 5.12 21.79
C THR A 41 -1.54 5.81 21.81
N GLY A 42 -2.50 5.32 21.04
CA GLY A 42 -3.80 5.97 20.80
C GLY A 42 -3.71 7.21 19.93
N GLU A 43 -2.54 7.49 19.36
CA GLU A 43 -2.29 8.63 18.49
C GLU A 43 -2.38 8.21 17.01
N PRO A 44 -2.62 9.17 16.09
CA PRO A 44 -2.55 8.89 14.66
C PRO A 44 -1.23 8.23 14.29
N THR A 45 -1.28 7.12 13.54
CA THR A 45 -0.09 6.41 13.06
C THR A 45 0.76 7.33 12.18
N PHE A 46 0.12 8.24 11.46
CA PHE A 46 0.75 9.20 10.56
C PHE A 46 0.44 10.63 10.97
N THR A 47 1.38 11.54 10.71
CA THR A 47 1.09 12.97 10.80
C THR A 47 0.08 13.36 9.72
N GLY A 48 -0.66 14.46 9.90
CA GLY A 48 -1.62 14.89 8.88
C GLY A 48 -1.00 15.18 7.51
N GLU A 49 0.28 15.56 7.47
CA GLU A 49 1.03 15.75 6.22
C GLU A 49 1.38 14.39 5.57
N ASP A 50 1.82 13.41 6.36
CA ASP A 50 2.15 12.07 5.86
C ASP A 50 0.89 11.32 5.41
N ALA A 51 -0.20 11.39 6.18
CA ALA A 51 -1.48 10.79 5.82
C ALA A 51 -2.00 11.36 4.49
N ALA A 52 -2.01 12.69 4.34
CA ALA A 52 -2.39 13.33 3.08
C ALA A 52 -1.52 12.87 1.92
N LYS A 53 -0.21 12.72 2.14
CA LYS A 53 0.72 12.26 1.12
C LYS A 53 0.42 10.81 0.69
N TYR A 54 0.21 9.90 1.65
CA TYR A 54 -0.08 8.51 1.35
C TYR A 54 -1.46 8.32 0.71
N ASP A 55 -2.47 9.09 1.13
CA ASP A 55 -3.79 9.13 0.48
C ASP A 55 -3.65 9.57 -1.00
N ASN A 56 -2.85 10.60 -1.28
CA ASN A 56 -2.61 11.03 -2.67
C ASN A 56 -1.91 9.94 -3.50
N ILE A 57 -0.90 9.25 -2.94
CA ILE A 57 -0.22 8.16 -3.64
C ILE A 57 -1.18 6.99 -3.88
N MET A 58 -2.04 6.66 -2.91
CA MET A 58 -3.05 5.63 -3.06
C MET A 58 -4.04 5.99 -4.16
N GLN A 59 -4.48 7.25 -4.23
CA GLN A 59 -5.31 7.74 -5.32
C GLN A 59 -4.60 7.60 -6.68
N ASP A 60 -3.30 7.93 -6.77
CA ASP A 60 -2.52 7.71 -7.99
C ASP A 60 -2.47 6.22 -8.39
N CYS A 61 -2.42 5.29 -7.42
CA CYS A 61 -2.53 3.86 -7.68
C CYS A 61 -3.88 3.49 -8.27
N PHE A 62 -4.98 4.00 -7.71
CA PHE A 62 -6.33 3.76 -8.24
C PHE A 62 -6.49 4.33 -9.65
N ASP A 63 -6.05 5.56 -9.88
CA ASP A 63 -6.14 6.23 -11.17
C ASP A 63 -5.35 5.46 -12.24
N TRP A 64 -4.16 4.96 -11.90
CA TRP A 64 -3.37 4.12 -12.80
C TRP A 64 -4.06 2.77 -13.07
N CYS A 65 -4.62 2.12 -12.05
CA CYS A 65 -5.33 0.84 -12.20
C CYS A 65 -6.56 1.00 -13.11
N GLU A 66 -7.37 2.04 -12.89
CA GLU A 66 -8.54 2.36 -13.72
C GLU A 66 -8.14 2.63 -15.18
N ALA A 67 -7.05 3.37 -15.39
CA ALA A 67 -6.56 3.70 -16.74
C ALA A 67 -6.00 2.48 -17.50
N ASN A 68 -5.58 1.42 -16.80
CA ASN A 68 -4.95 0.23 -17.38
C ASN A 68 -5.83 -1.03 -17.31
N ASP A 69 -7.08 -0.93 -16.83
CA ASP A 69 -8.01 -2.07 -16.61
C ASP A 69 -7.42 -3.13 -15.66
N GLU A 70 -6.67 -2.67 -14.65
CA GLU A 70 -6.06 -3.50 -13.61
C GLU A 70 -6.84 -3.39 -12.29
N ASP A 71 -6.79 -4.45 -11.48
CA ASP A 71 -7.45 -4.49 -10.17
C ASP A 71 -6.42 -4.35 -9.04
N ILE A 72 -6.50 -3.25 -8.30
CA ILE A 72 -5.60 -2.94 -7.19
C ILE A 72 -5.58 -4.03 -6.10
N TYR A 73 -6.71 -4.70 -5.87
CA TYR A 73 -6.81 -5.80 -4.91
C TYR A 73 -6.09 -7.04 -5.41
N LEU A 74 -6.16 -7.32 -6.72
CA LEU A 74 -5.40 -8.40 -7.33
C LEU A 74 -3.91 -8.12 -7.25
N ILE A 75 -3.47 -6.88 -7.51
CA ILE A 75 -2.06 -6.48 -7.37
C ILE A 75 -1.57 -6.69 -5.93
N ALA A 76 -2.36 -6.25 -4.93
CA ALA A 76 -2.03 -6.45 -3.53
C ALA A 76 -1.97 -7.94 -3.13
N LEU A 77 -2.90 -8.76 -3.64
CA LEU A 77 -2.93 -10.19 -3.39
C LEU A 77 -1.75 -10.92 -4.05
N GLU A 78 -1.43 -10.58 -5.30
CA GLU A 78 -0.26 -11.11 -6.01
C GLU A 78 1.02 -10.78 -5.26
N LEU A 79 1.15 -9.54 -4.77
CA LEU A 79 2.27 -9.12 -3.95
C LEU A 79 2.36 -9.96 -2.67
N PHE A 80 1.26 -10.09 -1.92
CA PHE A 80 1.22 -10.87 -0.69
C PHE A 80 1.59 -12.34 -0.93
N ASN A 81 1.15 -12.92 -2.05
CA ASN A 81 1.52 -14.28 -2.44
C ASN A 81 2.99 -14.37 -2.88
N ALA A 82 3.53 -13.36 -3.55
CA ALA A 82 4.94 -13.33 -3.95
C ALA A 82 5.89 -13.18 -2.74
N THR A 83 5.51 -12.39 -1.74
CA THR A 83 6.31 -12.16 -0.53
C THR A 83 6.18 -13.30 0.48
N ASN A 84 5.01 -13.93 0.61
CA ASN A 84 4.79 -15.06 1.53
C ASN A 84 5.00 -16.43 0.87
N GLY A 85 5.08 -16.48 -0.47
CA GLY A 85 5.25 -17.69 -1.28
C GLY A 85 6.66 -18.26 -1.33
N SER A 86 7.57 -17.80 -0.47
CA SER A 86 8.87 -18.49 -0.27
C SER A 86 8.75 -19.74 0.63
N CYS A 87 7.54 -20.10 1.06
CA CYS A 87 7.24 -21.37 1.71
C CYS A 87 5.99 -22.02 1.09
N ALA A 88 6.08 -22.39 -0.18
CA ALA A 88 5.25 -23.45 -0.74
C ALA A 88 6.13 -24.34 -1.61
N ASP A 89 7.04 -25.06 -0.95
CA ASP A 89 7.34 -26.43 -1.37
C ASP A 89 6.06 -27.24 -1.13
N GLU A 90 5.42 -27.72 -2.19
CA GLU A 90 4.42 -28.81 -2.28
C GLU A 90 3.90 -28.78 -3.74
N ASP A 91 4.22 -29.66 -4.68
CA ASP A 91 4.75 -31.05 -4.72
C ASP A 91 5.55 -31.25 -6.03
#